data_AF-A0A9P8IXP5-F1
#
_entry.id   AF-A0A9P8IXP5-F1
#
_cell.length_a   1.000
_cell.length_b   1.000
_cell.length_c   1.000
_cell.angle_alpha   90.00
_cell.angle_beta   90.00
_cell.angle_gamma   90.00
#
_symmetry.space_group_name_H-M   'P 1'
#
loop_
_entity.id
_entity.type
_entity.pdbx_description
1 polymer ?
#
loop_
_entity_poly.entity_id
_entity_poly.type
_entity_poly.pdbx_seq_one_letter_code
_entity_poly.pdbx_strand_id
1 'polypeptide(L)' 'MGKGLRSSVNKTNNRKLKKNVFGPVETARTERLSQKLLELASQPKPPKSDMEVEESNGENSFSCETHLP' A
#
# COMPACT_ATOMS: atom_id res chain seq x y z
N MET A 1 25.39 -24.31 5.35
CA MET A 1 24.88 -23.74 4.09
C MET A 1 23.47 -23.20 4.29
N GLY A 2 23.25 -21.90 4.06
CA GLY A 2 21.90 -21.34 4.05
C GLY A 2 21.08 -21.89 2.87
N LYS A 3 19.79 -22.13 3.08
CA LYS A 3 18.89 -22.47 1.98
C LYS A 3 18.62 -21.19 1.16
N GLY A 4 18.68 -21.30 -0.17
CA GLY A 4 18.39 -20.15 -1.04
C GLY A 4 16.96 -19.63 -0.90
N LEU A 5 16.72 -18.41 -1.37
CA LEU A 5 15.41 -17.74 -1.30
C LEU A 5 14.28 -18.56 -1.96
N ARG A 6 14.63 -19.33 -3.00
CA ARG A 6 13.69 -20.17 -3.73
C ARG A 6 13.41 -21.52 -3.10
N SER A 7 14.06 -21.88 -1.99
CA SER A 7 13.88 -23.19 -1.37
C SER A 7 12.43 -23.40 -0.91
N SER A 8 11.90 -24.60 -1.16
CA SER A 8 10.51 -24.95 -0.82
C SER A 8 10.24 -24.87 0.68
N VAL A 9 11.25 -25.21 1.50
CA VAL A 9 11.17 -25.13 2.97
C VAL A 9 10.98 -23.67 3.41
N ASN A 10 11.80 -22.74 2.91
CA ASN A 10 11.66 -21.32 3.29
C ASN A 10 10.32 -20.74 2.82
N LYS A 11 9.88 -21.07 1.60
CA LYS A 11 8.58 -20.61 1.06
C LYS A 11 7.39 -21.08 1.89
N THR A 12 7.38 -22.35 2.28
CA THR A 12 6.27 -22.94 3.05
C THR A 12 6.18 -22.32 4.45
N ASN A 13 7.31 -22.12 5.11
CA ASN A 13 7.36 -21.46 6.42
C ASN A 13 6.93 -19.99 6.34
N ASN A 14 7.43 -19.24 5.35
CA ASN A 14 7.04 -17.84 5.15
C ASN A 14 5.55 -17.69 4.87
N ARG A 15 4.95 -18.62 4.12
CA ARG A 15 3.49 -18.65 3.89
C ARG A 15 2.71 -18.86 5.18
N LYS A 16 3.17 -19.74 6.08
CA LYS A 16 2.55 -19.94 7.40
C LYS A 16 2.64 -18.69 8.27
N LEU A 17 3.81 -18.06 8.32
CA LEU A 17 4.00 -16.80 9.07
C LEU A 17 3.11 -15.67 8.53
N LYS A 18 3.01 -15.54 7.21
CA LYS A 18 2.08 -14.58 6.59
C LYS A 18 0.64 -14.83 6.98
N LYS A 19 0.16 -16.06 6.98
CA LYS A 19 -1.22 -16.37 7.34
C LYS A 19 -1.50 -16.10 8.83
N ASN A 20 -0.59 -16.54 9.70
CA ASN A 20 -0.89 -16.62 11.14
C ASN A 20 -0.50 -15.36 11.91
N VAL A 21 0.58 -14.68 11.49
CA VAL A 21 1.17 -13.56 12.24
C VAL A 21 0.93 -12.26 11.49
N PHE A 22 1.35 -12.18 10.23
CA PHE A 22 1.33 -10.89 9.52
C PHE A 22 -0.06 -10.52 8.97
N GLY A 23 -0.82 -11.49 8.47
CA GLY A 23 -2.17 -11.32 7.95
C GLY A 23 -3.11 -10.60 8.93
N PRO A 24 -3.36 -11.13 10.14
CA PRO A 24 -4.27 -10.48 11.09
C PRO A 24 -3.79 -9.08 11.53
N VAL A 25 -2.48 -8.84 11.56
CA VAL A 25 -1.92 -7.53 11.93
C VAL A 25 -2.16 -6.52 10.81
N GLU A 26 -1.96 -6.93 9.56
CA GLU A 26 -2.21 -6.11 8.37
C GLU A 26 -3.71 -5.77 8.25
N THR A 27 -4.60 -6.75 8.45
CA THR A 27 -6.06 -6.52 8.38
C THR A 27 -6.51 -5.52 9.46
N ALA A 28 -6.10 -5.71 10.71
CA ALA A 28 -6.42 -4.77 11.79
C ALA A 28 -5.88 -3.36 11.53
N ARG A 29 -4.72 -3.25 10.88
CA ARG A 29 -4.18 -1.96 10.46
C ARG A 29 -5.04 -1.33 9.37
N THR A 30 -5.46 -2.07 8.36
CA THR A 30 -6.31 -1.57 7.29
C THR A 30 -7.68 -1.12 7.79
N GLU A 31 -8.28 -1.86 8.73
CA GLU A 31 -9.56 -1.51 9.35
C GLU A 31 -9.47 -0.20 10.15
N ARG A 32 -8.40 0.00 10.92
CA ARG A 32 -8.18 1.26 11.64
C ARG A 32 -8.01 2.45 10.70
N LEU A 33 -7.30 2.26 9.59
CA LEU A 33 -7.10 3.34 8.62
C LEU A 33 -8.37 3.65 7.85
N SER A 34 -9.15 2.64 7.44
CA SER A 34 -10.42 2.87 6.75
C SER A 34 -11.42 3.62 7.65
N GLN A 35 -11.48 3.29 8.93
CA GLN A 35 -12.30 4.03 9.91
C GLN A 35 -11.90 5.51 9.99
N LYS A 36 -10.59 5.80 10.11
CA LYS A 36 -10.09 7.18 10.13
C LYS A 36 -10.39 7.94 8.84
N LEU A 37 -10.29 7.27 7.68
CA LEU A 37 -10.59 7.89 6.40
C LEU A 37 -12.08 8.21 6.26
N LEU A 38 -12.97 7.34 6.74
CA LEU A 38 -14.41 7.61 6.78
C LEU A 38 -14.75 8.76 7.73
N GLU A 39 -14.11 8.80 8.91
CA GLU A 39 -14.25 9.91 9.85
C GLU A 39 -13.84 11.23 9.20
N LEU A 40 -12.66 11.30 8.57
CA LEU A 40 -12.18 12.49 7.87
C LEU A 40 -13.09 12.89 6.69
N ALA A 41 -13.59 11.93 5.92
CA ALA A 41 -14.51 12.23 4.82
C ALA A 41 -15.86 12.76 5.30
N SER A 42 -16.30 12.38 6.50
CA SER A 42 -17.53 12.89 7.10
C SER A 42 -17.40 14.29 7.68
N GLN A 43 -16.17 14.79 7.88
CA GLN A 43 -15.96 16.13 8.38
C GLN A 43 -16.42 17.16 7.34
N PRO A 44 -17.14 18.21 7.76
CA PRO A 44 -17.54 19.27 6.86
C PRO A 44 -16.28 19.89 6.24
N LYS A 45 -16.35 20.20 4.93
CA LYS A 45 -15.24 20.80 4.21
C LYS A 45 -14.74 22.02 4.98
N PRO A 46 -13.46 22.09 5.35
CA PRO A 46 -12.93 23.27 6.01
C PRO A 46 -13.15 24.50 5.13
N PRO A 47 -13.32 25.70 5.70
CA PRO A 47 -13.45 26.92 4.93
C PRO A 47 -12.24 27.04 4.01
N LYS A 48 -12.48 27.28 2.72
CA LYS A 48 -11.43 27.40 1.71
C LYS A 48 -10.43 28.49 2.15
N SER A 49 -9.26 28.08 2.60
CA SER A 49 -8.07 28.95 2.61
C SER A 49 -7.52 29.00 1.19
N ASP A 50 -7.03 30.16 0.74
CA ASP A 50 -6.64 30.52 -0.64
C ASP A 50 -5.53 29.67 -1.34
N MET A 51 -5.34 28.41 -0.95
CA MET A 51 -4.55 27.43 -1.69
C MET A 51 -5.45 26.28 -2.18
N GLU A 52 -6.23 26.56 -3.22
CA GLU A 52 -6.79 25.52 -4.09
C GLU A 52 -5.64 24.98 -4.96
N VAL A 53 -5.18 23.75 -4.68
CA VAL A 53 -4.29 23.01 -5.58
C VAL A 53 -5.19 22.29 -6.59
N GLU A 54 -5.09 22.71 -7.85
CA GLU A 54 -5.78 22.12 -9.01
C GLU A 54 -5.69 20.58 -9.03
N GLU A 55 -6.83 19.91 -9.16
CA GLU A 55 -6.93 18.47 -9.40
C GLU A 55 -6.42 18.16 -10.82
N SER A 56 -5.10 17.95 -10.96
CA SER A 56 -4.55 17.40 -12.19
C SER A 56 -4.73 15.88 -12.22
N ASN A 57 -5.74 15.43 -12.97
CA ASN A 57 -5.80 14.08 -13.54
C ASN A 57 -4.59 13.89 -14.47
N GLY A 58 -3.45 13.51 -13.90
CA GLY A 58 -2.22 13.20 -14.62
C GLY A 58 -2.14 11.70 -14.89
N GLU A 59 -2.48 11.29 -16.11
CA GLU A 59 -2.08 10.02 -16.69
C GLU A 59 -0.54 9.96 -16.74
N ASN A 60 0.09 9.49 -15.67
CA ASN A 60 1.53 9.24 -15.65
C ASN A 60 1.84 7.91 -16.37
N SER A 61 1.87 7.96 -17.70
CA SER A 61 2.53 6.96 -18.54
C SER A 61 4.05 7.08 -18.35
N PHE A 62 4.59 6.44 -17.31
CA PHE A 62 6.03 6.21 -17.20
C PHE A 62 6.46 5.17 -18.24
N SER A 63 6.62 5.60 -19.50
CA SER A 63 7.39 4.84 -20.49
C SER A 63 8.87 5.08 -20.20
N CYS A 64 9.46 4.20 -19.39
CA CYS A 64 10.91 4.17 -19.22
C CYS A 64 11.50 3.54 -20.50
N GLU A 65 12.00 4.39 -21.40
CA GLU A 65 12.81 3.99 -22.54
C GLU A 65 14.02 3.18 -22.06
N THR A 66 14.09 1.92 -22.46
CA THR A 66 15.34 1.15 -22.42
C THR A 66 16.00 1.26 -23.77
N HIS A 67 16.99 2.15 -23.88
CA HIS A 67 17.98 2.12 -24.95
C HIS A 67 18.77 0.81 -24.86
N LEU A 68 18.56 -0.10 -25.81
CA LEU A 68 19.38 -1.29 -26.01
C LEU A 68 20.55 -0.94 -26.96
N PRO A 69 21.77 -1.46 -26.72
CA PRO A 69 22.86 -1.38 -27.68
C PRO A 69 22.59 -2.21 -28.95
#